data_AF-A0A352DYE5-F1
#
_entry.id   AF-A0A352DYE5-F1
#
_cell.length_a   1.000
_cell.length_b   1.000
_cell.length_c   1.000
_cell.angle_alpha   90.00
_cell.angle_beta   90.00
_cell.angle_gamma   90.00
#
_symmetry.space_group_name_H-M   'P 1'
#
loop_
_entity.id
_entity.type
_entity.pdbx_description
1 polymer ?
#
loop_
_entity_poly.entity_id
_entity_poly.type
_entity_poly.pdbx_seq_one_letter_code
_entity_poly.pdbx_strand_id
1 'polypeptide(L)'
;LLDSPSLDERIGACHALEKLRGAAAPAVPRLRRLLQDPDLWLRVKAADALAASGKEGLQALPELLARIAAPPAADDPRAMEQRYVCSAVFGGMLADAKTLERVDRDELRAAIVEGLRNQDGHARSIVSGIYTRLSYDEIEPLLPAIREAIEIPAPSGEMFADGVRLNGLTVLAAHHVEEGITACADYVRSQNPWASQDRIHDILKILLRYGVHARAAIPSLRESADYFENREPDFPKQLSRHKAAAVREAIAAIEASTDNPKLRRIAP
;
A
#
# COMPACT_ATOMS: atom_id res chain seq x y z
N LEU A 1 34.03 -5.92 9.46
CA LEU A 1 33.40 -6.47 8.25
C LEU A 1 32.60 -5.43 7.45
N LEU A 2 31.87 -4.48 8.06
CA LEU A 2 31.18 -3.41 7.30
C LEU A 2 32.12 -2.46 6.51
N ASP A 3 33.40 -2.43 6.85
CA ASP A 3 34.47 -1.71 6.14
C ASP A 3 35.34 -2.63 5.27
N SER A 4 34.94 -3.89 5.09
CA SER A 4 35.71 -4.82 4.26
C SER A 4 35.77 -4.35 2.81
N PRO A 5 36.89 -4.55 2.10
CA PRO A 5 36.93 -4.36 0.65
C PRO A 5 36.05 -5.36 -0.11
N SER A 6 35.68 -6.49 0.51
CA SER A 6 34.79 -7.49 -0.09
C SER A 6 33.32 -7.07 0.05
N LEU A 7 32.62 -6.96 -1.08
CA LEU A 7 31.17 -6.70 -1.10
C LEU A 7 30.38 -7.79 -0.35
N ASP A 8 30.73 -9.06 -0.57
CA ASP A 8 30.05 -10.19 0.05
C ASP A 8 30.20 -10.19 1.58
N GLU A 9 31.38 -9.80 2.09
CA GLU A 9 31.60 -9.66 3.53
C GLU A 9 30.77 -8.51 4.13
N ARG A 10 30.60 -7.41 3.39
CA ARG A 10 29.77 -6.29 3.83
C ARG A 10 28.28 -6.68 3.85
N ILE A 11 27.80 -7.34 2.80
CA ILE A 11 26.43 -7.88 2.72
C ILE A 11 26.18 -8.89 3.85
N GLY A 12 27.10 -9.84 4.04
CA GLY A 12 27.04 -10.82 5.12
C GLY A 12 27.03 -10.17 6.50
N ALA A 13 27.81 -9.12 6.70
CA ALA A 13 27.81 -8.36 7.95
C ALA A 13 26.48 -7.65 8.20
N CYS A 14 25.89 -6.99 7.19
CA CYS A 14 24.56 -6.39 7.32
C CYS A 14 23.51 -7.45 7.69
N HIS A 15 23.52 -8.60 7.02
CA HIS A 15 22.58 -9.68 7.31
C HIS A 15 22.76 -10.24 8.73
N ALA A 16 24.00 -10.41 9.20
CA ALA A 16 24.25 -10.82 10.59
C ALA A 16 23.71 -9.80 11.60
N LEU A 17 23.91 -8.50 11.34
CA LEU A 17 23.40 -7.43 12.20
C LEU A 17 21.88 -7.37 12.24
N GLU A 18 21.21 -7.60 11.10
CA GLU A 18 19.74 -7.75 11.05
C GLU A 18 19.25 -8.84 12.02
N LYS A 19 19.93 -10.00 12.05
CA LYS A 19 19.57 -11.10 12.96
C LYS A 19 19.89 -10.80 14.43
N LEU A 20 20.88 -9.95 14.70
CA LEU A 20 21.20 -9.47 16.05
C LEU A 20 20.20 -8.44 16.59
N ARG A 21 19.37 -7.84 15.73
CA ARG A 21 18.32 -6.88 16.09
C ARG A 21 18.88 -5.71 16.92
N GLY A 22 18.26 -5.37 18.07
CA GLY A 22 18.70 -4.27 18.93
C GLY A 22 20.15 -4.36 19.40
N ALA A 23 20.76 -5.56 19.44
CA ALA A 23 22.19 -5.70 19.77
C ALA A 23 23.10 -5.11 18.68
N ALA A 24 22.60 -4.87 17.47
CA ALA A 24 23.30 -4.19 16.38
C ALA A 24 23.30 -2.65 16.51
N ALA A 25 22.66 -2.07 17.53
CA ALA A 25 22.62 -0.62 17.75
C ALA A 25 23.98 0.10 17.61
N PRO A 26 25.13 -0.43 18.11
CA PRO A 26 26.43 0.19 17.92
C PRO A 26 26.88 0.32 16.44
N ALA A 27 26.32 -0.49 15.54
CA ALA A 27 26.64 -0.47 14.12
C ALA A 27 25.84 0.57 13.32
N VAL A 28 24.80 1.19 13.91
CA VAL A 28 23.90 2.13 13.22
C VAL A 28 24.66 3.26 12.48
N PRO A 29 25.65 3.96 13.07
CA PRO A 29 26.39 5.00 12.35
C PRO A 29 27.12 4.48 11.11
N ARG A 30 27.58 3.23 11.13
CA ARG A 30 28.23 2.62 9.97
C ARG A 30 27.21 2.16 8.93
N LEU A 31 26.12 1.53 9.36
CA LEU A 31 25.02 1.11 8.48
C LEU A 31 24.41 2.31 7.73
N ARG A 32 24.22 3.45 8.39
CA ARG A 32 23.76 4.70 7.74
C ARG A 32 24.68 5.14 6.61
N ARG A 33 26.01 5.03 6.79
CA ARG A 33 26.97 5.34 5.71
C ARG A 33 26.85 4.39 4.52
N LEU A 34 26.48 3.13 4.74
CA LEU A 34 26.29 2.15 3.67
C LEU A 34 25.05 2.44 2.81
N LEU A 35 24.10 3.28 3.27
CA LEU A 35 23.00 3.78 2.43
C LEU A 35 23.49 4.66 1.26
N GLN A 36 24.76 5.06 1.24
CA GLN A 36 25.37 5.83 0.15
C GLN A 36 26.29 4.97 -0.73
N ASP A 37 26.37 3.66 -0.49
CA ASP A 37 27.20 2.75 -1.29
C ASP A 37 26.67 2.65 -2.72
N PRO A 38 27.52 2.54 -3.76
CA PRO A 38 27.05 2.33 -5.13
C PRO A 38 26.30 1.02 -5.33
N ASP A 39 26.58 -0.04 -4.55
CA ASP A 39 25.90 -1.32 -4.69
C ASP A 39 24.49 -1.30 -4.07
N LEU A 40 23.48 -1.54 -4.92
CA LEU A 40 22.07 -1.53 -4.53
C LEU A 40 21.75 -2.54 -3.42
N TRP A 41 22.29 -3.76 -3.52
CA TRP A 41 21.95 -4.82 -2.57
C TRP A 41 22.58 -4.59 -1.20
N LEU A 42 23.75 -3.99 -1.15
CA LEU A 42 24.34 -3.55 0.11
C LEU A 42 23.51 -2.46 0.78
N ARG A 43 22.97 -1.50 0.02
CA ARG A 43 22.04 -0.48 0.55
C ARG A 43 20.78 -1.12 1.11
N VAL A 44 20.16 -2.04 0.38
CA VAL A 44 18.99 -2.80 0.84
C VAL A 44 19.29 -3.54 2.15
N LYS A 45 20.41 -4.26 2.21
CA LYS A 45 20.79 -5.02 3.42
C LYS A 45 21.13 -4.12 4.59
N ALA A 46 21.71 -2.95 4.35
CA ALA A 46 21.91 -1.95 5.38
C ALA A 46 20.58 -1.41 5.91
N ALA A 47 19.59 -1.15 5.04
CA ALA A 47 18.25 -0.73 5.43
C ALA A 47 17.53 -1.79 6.28
N ASP A 48 17.59 -3.07 5.89
CA ASP A 48 17.05 -4.19 6.67
C ASP A 48 17.67 -4.24 8.08
N ALA A 49 19.00 -4.15 8.17
CA ALA A 49 19.72 -4.17 9.45
C ALA A 49 19.36 -2.95 10.32
N LEU A 50 19.21 -1.76 9.72
CA LEU A 50 18.77 -0.55 10.40
C LEU A 50 17.35 -0.70 10.96
N ALA A 51 16.41 -1.21 10.17
CA ALA A 51 15.04 -1.47 10.63
C ALA A 51 14.99 -2.48 11.79
N ALA A 52 15.87 -3.47 11.79
CA ALA A 52 15.98 -4.46 12.87
C ALA A 52 16.69 -3.92 14.13
N SER A 53 17.44 -2.82 14.04
CA SER A 53 18.28 -2.27 15.12
C SER A 53 17.49 -1.54 16.22
N GLY A 54 16.16 -1.64 16.24
CA GLY A 54 15.31 -1.05 17.26
C GLY A 54 15.30 0.48 17.24
N LYS A 55 15.26 1.11 18.41
CA LYS A 55 15.09 2.56 18.55
C LYS A 55 16.25 3.34 17.93
N GLU A 56 17.47 2.82 18.03
CA GLU A 56 18.66 3.44 17.46
C GLU A 56 18.61 3.46 15.94
N GLY A 57 18.03 2.40 15.32
CA GLY A 57 17.81 2.32 13.88
C GLY A 57 16.93 3.46 13.33
N LEU A 58 15.97 3.94 14.12
CA LEU A 58 15.07 5.05 13.74
C LEU A 58 15.79 6.34 13.37
N GLN A 59 17.04 6.52 13.81
CA GLN A 59 17.86 7.67 13.42
C GLN A 59 18.19 7.72 11.91
N ALA A 60 17.97 6.62 11.18
CA ALA A 60 18.16 6.53 9.73
C ALA A 60 16.87 6.79 8.93
N LEU A 61 15.74 7.05 9.59
CA LEU A 61 14.45 7.25 8.92
C LEU A 61 14.51 8.37 7.86
N PRO A 62 15.09 9.55 8.12
CA PRO A 62 15.16 10.61 7.10
C PRO A 62 15.88 10.16 5.83
N GLU A 63 17.02 9.46 5.96
CA GLU A 63 17.76 8.95 4.80
C GLU A 63 16.99 7.86 4.04
N LEU A 64 16.28 6.99 4.75
CA LEU A 64 15.49 5.93 4.12
C LEU A 64 14.24 6.48 3.44
N LEU A 65 13.57 7.49 4.03
CA LEU A 65 12.45 8.20 3.39
C LEU A 65 12.91 8.95 2.14
N ALA A 66 14.05 9.65 2.22
CA ALA A 66 14.65 10.30 1.06
C ALA A 66 14.98 9.31 -0.06
N ARG A 67 15.45 8.10 0.28
CA ARG A 67 15.67 7.03 -0.70
C ARG A 67 14.39 6.51 -1.32
N ILE A 68 13.30 6.42 -0.55
CA ILE A 68 12.00 6.02 -1.11
C ILE A 68 11.46 7.12 -2.02
N ALA A 69 11.61 8.38 -1.64
CA ALA A 69 11.15 9.53 -2.41
C ALA A 69 12.00 9.83 -3.66
N ALA A 70 13.15 9.16 -3.83
CA ALA A 70 13.98 9.32 -5.00
C ALA A 70 13.35 8.60 -6.22
N PRO A 71 13.39 9.21 -7.41
CA PRO A 71 12.95 8.53 -8.62
C PRO A 71 13.83 7.30 -8.91
N PRO A 72 13.32 6.30 -9.65
CA PRO A 72 14.11 5.14 -10.04
C PRO A 72 15.40 5.55 -10.76
N ALA A 73 16.52 4.93 -10.37
CA ALA A 73 17.79 5.15 -11.06
C ALA A 73 17.78 4.52 -12.46
N ALA A 74 18.60 5.03 -13.37
CA ALA A 74 18.66 4.53 -14.75
C ALA A 74 19.06 3.04 -14.83
N ASP A 75 19.88 2.57 -13.90
CA ASP A 75 20.30 1.17 -13.74
C ASP A 75 19.38 0.33 -12.83
N ASP A 76 18.38 0.96 -12.19
CA ASP A 76 17.29 0.32 -11.44
C ASP A 76 15.91 0.86 -11.90
N PRO A 77 15.50 0.63 -13.16
CA PRO A 77 14.29 1.22 -13.73
C PRO A 77 12.99 0.70 -13.09
N ARG A 78 13.07 -0.39 -12.31
CA ARG A 78 11.92 -0.96 -11.59
C ARG A 78 11.86 -0.54 -10.13
N ALA A 79 12.82 0.28 -9.67
CA ALA A 79 12.97 0.70 -8.29
C ALA A 79 13.01 -0.50 -7.32
N MET A 80 13.85 -1.50 -7.64
CA MET A 80 14.11 -2.67 -6.82
C MET A 80 14.66 -2.27 -5.45
N GLU A 81 15.50 -1.24 -5.36
CA GLU A 81 15.93 -0.73 -4.06
C GLU A 81 14.73 -0.22 -3.25
N GLN A 82 13.97 0.72 -3.84
CA GLN A 82 12.81 1.34 -3.22
C GLN A 82 11.82 0.26 -2.75
N ARG A 83 11.60 -0.79 -3.54
CA ARG A 83 10.74 -1.93 -3.21
C ARG A 83 11.09 -2.53 -1.84
N TYR A 84 12.36 -2.83 -1.60
CA TYR A 84 12.79 -3.43 -0.33
C TYR A 84 12.89 -2.41 0.80
N VAL A 85 13.34 -1.18 0.51
CA VAL A 85 13.41 -0.12 1.51
C VAL A 85 12.01 0.25 2.02
N CYS A 86 10.97 0.21 1.17
CA CYS A 86 9.57 0.34 1.59
C CYS A 86 9.17 -0.70 2.66
N SER A 87 9.65 -1.94 2.54
CA SER A 87 9.40 -2.99 3.55
C SER A 87 10.06 -2.66 4.89
N ALA A 88 11.34 -2.27 4.85
CA ALA A 88 12.08 -1.86 6.05
C ALA A 88 11.41 -0.68 6.78
N VAL A 89 10.98 0.33 6.02
CA VAL A 89 10.39 1.55 6.58
C VAL A 89 8.92 1.37 6.96
N PHE A 90 8.03 1.10 6.00
CA PHE A 90 6.59 1.06 6.23
C PHE A 90 6.11 -0.26 6.85
N GLY A 91 6.79 -1.37 6.57
CA GLY A 91 6.49 -2.67 7.19
C GLY A 91 7.16 -2.88 8.55
N GLY A 92 8.22 -2.12 8.86
CA GLY A 92 9.01 -2.24 10.08
C GLY A 92 9.00 -0.97 10.93
N MET A 93 9.86 -0.01 10.57
CA MET A 93 10.17 1.16 11.40
C MET A 93 8.95 2.03 11.74
N LEU A 94 8.00 2.16 10.82
CA LEU A 94 6.79 2.96 10.96
C LEU A 94 5.55 2.14 11.38
N ALA A 95 5.74 0.91 11.86
CA ALA A 95 4.62 0.09 12.33
C ALA A 95 3.93 0.66 13.59
N ASP A 96 4.69 1.37 14.44
CA ASP A 96 4.22 2.04 15.67
C ASP A 96 3.86 3.51 15.41
N ALA A 97 2.65 3.91 15.82
CA ALA A 97 2.15 5.28 15.70
C ALA A 97 3.04 6.30 16.43
N LYS A 98 3.69 5.92 17.54
CA LYS A 98 4.60 6.81 18.27
C LYS A 98 5.84 7.19 17.47
N THR A 99 6.27 6.35 16.54
CA THR A 99 7.39 6.67 15.65
C THR A 99 6.97 7.77 14.67
N LEU A 100 5.75 7.72 14.15
CA LEU A 100 5.24 8.69 13.17
C LEU A 100 5.21 10.12 13.69
N GLU A 101 4.97 10.34 14.99
CA GLU A 101 4.97 11.67 15.61
C GLU A 101 6.30 12.43 15.43
N ARG A 102 7.39 11.71 15.18
CA ARG A 102 8.75 12.25 15.05
C ARG A 102 9.22 12.36 13.60
N VAL A 103 8.39 11.96 12.65
CA VAL A 103 8.73 11.95 11.22
C VAL A 103 8.25 13.26 10.59
N ASP A 104 9.12 13.87 9.78
CA ASP A 104 8.74 15.02 8.99
C ASP A 104 7.62 14.67 8.00
N ARG A 105 6.55 15.48 7.99
CA ARG A 105 5.33 15.17 7.21
C ARG A 105 5.52 15.37 5.72
N ASP A 106 6.40 16.27 5.31
CA ASP A 106 6.70 16.48 3.90
C ASP A 106 7.58 15.33 3.36
N GLU A 107 8.58 14.89 4.14
CA GLU A 107 9.39 13.71 3.81
C GLU A 107 8.53 12.43 3.73
N LEU A 108 7.65 12.22 4.71
CA LEU A 108 6.74 11.08 4.73
C LEU A 108 5.80 11.09 3.52
N ARG A 109 5.22 12.25 3.22
CA ARG A 109 4.33 12.42 2.07
C ARG A 109 5.05 12.10 0.77
N ALA A 110 6.25 12.64 0.57
CA ALA A 110 7.05 12.39 -0.63
C ALA A 110 7.36 10.89 -0.81
N ALA A 111 7.76 10.22 0.28
CA ALA A 111 8.02 8.78 0.27
C ALA A 111 6.77 7.95 -0.03
N ILE A 112 5.60 8.32 0.50
CA ILE A 112 4.34 7.62 0.19
C ILE A 112 4.00 7.79 -1.30
N VAL A 113 4.02 9.02 -1.83
CA VAL A 113 3.65 9.30 -3.22
C VAL A 113 4.53 8.50 -4.19
N GLU A 114 5.85 8.52 -4.01
CA GLU A 114 6.75 7.76 -4.87
C GLU A 114 6.69 6.24 -4.63
N GLY A 115 6.51 5.82 -3.37
CA GLY A 115 6.33 4.40 -3.03
C GLY A 115 5.07 3.79 -3.68
N LEU A 116 3.99 4.56 -3.83
CA LEU A 116 2.77 4.14 -4.52
C LEU A 116 2.94 3.99 -6.04
N ARG A 117 4.02 4.54 -6.61
CA ARG A 117 4.36 4.40 -8.03
C ARG A 117 5.26 3.19 -8.32
N ASN A 118 5.80 2.54 -7.29
CA ASN A 118 6.69 1.38 -7.44
C ASN A 118 6.08 0.32 -8.38
N GLN A 119 6.90 -0.38 -9.17
CA GLN A 119 6.38 -1.36 -10.14
C GLN A 119 5.93 -2.70 -9.54
N ASP A 120 6.10 -2.92 -8.23
CA ASP A 120 5.70 -4.12 -7.52
C ASP A 120 4.47 -3.89 -6.62
N GLY A 121 3.42 -4.70 -6.82
CA GLY A 121 2.17 -4.60 -6.07
C GLY A 121 2.34 -4.82 -4.57
N HIS A 122 3.28 -5.68 -4.15
CA HIS A 122 3.53 -5.92 -2.73
C HIS A 122 4.13 -4.68 -2.04
N ALA A 123 5.10 -4.01 -2.69
CA ALA A 123 5.65 -2.76 -2.16
C ALA A 123 4.57 -1.68 -2.00
N ARG A 124 3.71 -1.48 -3.01
CA ARG A 124 2.58 -0.54 -2.91
C ARG A 124 1.64 -0.90 -1.75
N SER A 125 1.35 -2.18 -1.58
CA SER A 125 0.49 -2.69 -0.49
C SER A 125 1.10 -2.39 0.89
N ILE A 126 2.41 -2.57 1.07
CA ILE A 126 3.10 -2.23 2.31
C ILE A 126 3.03 -0.72 2.59
N VAL A 127 3.35 0.12 1.60
CA VAL A 127 3.31 1.59 1.74
C VAL A 127 1.90 2.06 2.15
N SER A 128 0.87 1.57 1.47
CA SER A 128 -0.52 1.96 1.73
C SER A 128 -1.03 1.57 3.13
N GLY A 129 -0.39 0.63 3.82
CA GLY A 129 -0.78 0.21 5.17
C GLY A 129 -0.70 1.34 6.21
N ILE A 130 0.06 2.40 5.91
CA ILE A 130 0.23 3.55 6.80
C ILE A 130 -1.03 4.39 6.96
N TYR A 131 -1.95 4.39 5.99
CA TYR A 131 -3.10 5.31 5.96
C TYR A 131 -3.95 5.28 7.23
N THR A 132 -4.11 4.10 7.83
CA THR A 132 -4.88 3.91 9.07
C THR A 132 -4.34 4.66 10.29
N ARG A 133 -3.10 5.17 10.20
CA ARG A 133 -2.41 5.91 11.25
C ARG A 133 -2.31 7.42 10.96
N LEU A 134 -2.85 7.88 9.82
CA LEU A 134 -2.81 9.27 9.40
C LEU A 134 -4.18 9.94 9.64
N SER A 135 -4.14 11.21 10.03
CA SER A 135 -5.33 12.05 10.08
C SER A 135 -5.83 12.41 8.68
N TYR A 136 -7.05 12.94 8.56
CA TYR A 136 -7.55 13.39 7.26
C TYR A 136 -6.67 14.48 6.64
N ASP A 137 -6.18 15.43 7.44
CA ASP A 137 -5.34 16.53 6.94
C ASP A 137 -4.01 16.02 6.36
N GLU A 138 -3.51 14.88 6.85
CA GLU A 138 -2.35 14.18 6.29
C GLU A 138 -2.70 13.33 5.06
N ILE A 139 -3.92 12.79 4.99
CA ILE A 139 -4.41 12.00 3.86
C ILE A 139 -4.82 12.88 2.67
N GLU A 140 -5.41 14.05 2.92
CA GLU A 140 -5.92 14.98 1.90
C GLU A 140 -4.91 15.24 0.76
N PRO A 141 -3.65 15.63 1.02
CA PRO A 141 -2.67 15.86 -0.03
C PRO A 141 -2.21 14.57 -0.75
N LEU A 142 -2.50 13.39 -0.20
CA LEU A 142 -2.19 12.08 -0.80
C LEU A 142 -3.31 11.56 -1.70
N LEU A 143 -4.52 12.13 -1.63
CA LEU A 143 -5.70 11.61 -2.32
C LEU A 143 -5.51 11.39 -3.83
N PRO A 144 -4.85 12.28 -4.60
CA PRO A 144 -4.59 12.02 -6.02
C PRO A 144 -3.74 10.75 -6.25
N ALA A 145 -2.67 10.58 -5.48
CA ALA A 145 -1.80 9.40 -5.58
C ALA A 145 -2.48 8.11 -5.10
N ILE A 146 -3.30 8.20 -4.05
CA ILE A 146 -4.10 7.08 -3.55
C ILE A 146 -5.09 6.62 -4.63
N ARG A 147 -5.80 7.56 -5.27
CA ARG A 147 -6.74 7.27 -6.35
C ARG A 147 -6.03 6.62 -7.54
N GLU A 148 -4.92 7.19 -7.99
CA GLU A 148 -4.12 6.62 -9.08
C GLU A 148 -3.68 5.18 -8.76
N ALA A 149 -3.24 4.91 -7.53
CA ALA A 149 -2.80 3.58 -7.10
C ALA A 149 -3.96 2.56 -6.98
N ILE A 150 -5.19 3.03 -6.73
CA ILE A 150 -6.39 2.19 -6.78
C ILE A 150 -6.72 1.84 -8.24
N GLU A 151 -6.64 2.80 -9.15
CA GLU A 151 -7.06 2.63 -10.55
C GLU A 151 -6.03 1.84 -11.36
N ILE A 152 -4.75 2.22 -11.26
CA ILE A 152 -3.66 1.70 -12.10
C ILE A 152 -2.91 0.58 -11.38
N PRO A 153 -3.00 -0.68 -11.84
CA PRO A 153 -2.30 -1.79 -11.21
C PRO A 153 -0.79 -1.68 -11.42
N ALA A 154 -0.02 -2.18 -10.46
CA ALA A 154 1.41 -2.36 -10.64
C ALA A 154 1.65 -3.42 -11.73
N PRO A 155 2.66 -3.24 -12.62
CA PRO A 155 2.97 -4.20 -13.69
C PRO A 155 3.60 -5.51 -13.18
N SER A 156 3.86 -5.64 -11.89
CA SER A 156 4.38 -6.87 -11.29
C SER A 156 3.87 -7.04 -9.86
N GLY A 157 4.04 -8.24 -9.30
CA GLY A 157 3.50 -8.56 -7.97
C GLY A 157 1.97 -8.56 -7.95
N GLU A 158 1.32 -8.91 -9.07
CA GLU A 158 -0.14 -8.88 -9.25
C GLU A 158 -0.90 -9.69 -8.18
N MET A 159 -0.32 -10.81 -7.75
CA MET A 159 -0.84 -11.64 -6.66
C MET A 159 -0.98 -10.87 -5.33
N PHE A 160 -0.19 -9.82 -5.13
CA PHE A 160 -0.13 -9.00 -3.91
C PHE A 160 -0.57 -7.55 -4.13
N ALA A 161 -1.18 -7.26 -5.29
CA ALA A 161 -1.58 -5.90 -5.70
C ALA A 161 -2.96 -5.47 -5.16
N ASP A 162 -3.65 -6.33 -4.41
CA ASP A 162 -4.94 -6.03 -3.82
C ASP A 162 -4.84 -5.17 -2.55
N GLY A 163 -3.77 -5.34 -1.76
CA GLY A 163 -3.57 -4.59 -0.53
C GLY A 163 -3.61 -3.06 -0.75
N VAL A 164 -2.89 -2.54 -1.75
CA VAL A 164 -2.91 -1.10 -2.08
C VAL A 164 -4.30 -0.62 -2.48
N ARG A 165 -5.05 -1.43 -3.22
CA ARG A 165 -6.40 -1.09 -3.67
C ARG A 165 -7.38 -1.09 -2.50
N LEU A 166 -7.39 -2.14 -1.68
CA LEU A 166 -8.26 -2.24 -0.51
C LEU A 166 -7.95 -1.17 0.54
N ASN A 167 -6.68 -0.92 0.83
CA ASN A 167 -6.27 0.14 1.75
C ASN A 167 -6.67 1.52 1.23
N GLY A 168 -6.49 1.77 -0.07
CA GLY A 168 -6.94 2.99 -0.74
C GLY A 168 -8.45 3.18 -0.64
N LEU A 169 -9.25 2.19 -1.07
CA LEU A 169 -10.71 2.25 -0.98
C LEU A 169 -11.18 2.45 0.47
N THR A 170 -10.55 1.76 1.42
CA THR A 170 -10.87 1.88 2.85
C THR A 170 -10.63 3.29 3.37
N VAL A 171 -9.50 3.93 3.03
CA VAL A 171 -9.22 5.29 3.50
C VAL A 171 -10.11 6.33 2.82
N LEU A 172 -10.42 6.16 1.52
CA LEU A 172 -11.40 7.02 0.84
C LEU A 172 -12.77 6.94 1.52
N ALA A 173 -13.25 5.73 1.84
CA ALA A 173 -14.53 5.54 2.51
C ALA A 173 -14.52 6.01 3.97
N ALA A 174 -13.39 5.86 4.68
CA ALA A 174 -13.25 6.34 6.05
C ALA A 174 -13.40 7.86 6.17
N HIS A 175 -13.07 8.60 5.12
CA HIS A 175 -13.20 10.04 5.05
C HIS A 175 -14.31 10.53 4.10
N HIS A 176 -15.15 9.60 3.62
CA HIS A 176 -16.25 9.85 2.69
C HIS A 176 -15.83 10.65 1.43
N VAL A 177 -14.68 10.29 0.85
CA VAL A 177 -14.22 10.84 -0.44
C VAL A 177 -15.07 10.23 -1.56
N GLU A 178 -15.82 11.06 -2.27
CA GLU A 178 -16.89 10.67 -3.22
C GLU A 178 -16.40 9.74 -4.34
N GLU A 179 -15.20 9.97 -4.86
CA GLU A 179 -14.56 9.19 -5.91
C GLU A 179 -14.40 7.71 -5.53
N GLY A 180 -14.35 7.39 -4.23
CA GLY A 180 -14.29 6.02 -3.75
C GLY A 180 -15.56 5.20 -4.03
N ILE A 181 -16.72 5.83 -4.28
CA ILE A 181 -17.95 5.13 -4.68
C ILE A 181 -17.75 4.45 -6.04
N THR A 182 -17.31 5.21 -7.04
CA THR A 182 -17.01 4.70 -8.38
C THR A 182 -15.87 3.71 -8.34
N ALA A 183 -14.79 4.03 -7.60
CA ALA A 183 -13.65 3.13 -7.49
C ALA A 183 -13.99 1.78 -6.84
N CYS A 184 -14.88 1.74 -5.84
CA CYS A 184 -15.39 0.48 -5.30
C CYS A 184 -16.17 -0.31 -6.35
N ALA A 185 -17.10 0.34 -7.06
CA ALA A 185 -17.93 -0.31 -8.08
C ALA A 185 -17.07 -0.90 -9.21
N ASP A 186 -16.05 -0.17 -9.65
CA ASP A 186 -15.13 -0.63 -10.68
C ASP A 186 -14.24 -1.78 -10.18
N TYR A 187 -13.80 -1.74 -8.92
CA TYR A 187 -12.96 -2.79 -8.36
C TYR A 187 -13.72 -4.09 -8.07
N VAL A 188 -15.02 -4.01 -7.75
CA VAL A 188 -15.89 -5.20 -7.68
C VAL A 188 -15.73 -6.04 -8.95
N ARG A 189 -15.71 -5.39 -10.13
CA ARG A 189 -15.61 -6.06 -11.44
C ARG A 189 -14.18 -6.36 -11.88
N SER A 190 -13.24 -5.46 -11.62
CA SER A 190 -11.87 -5.52 -12.16
C SER A 190 -10.83 -6.20 -11.26
N GLN A 191 -11.23 -6.68 -10.08
CA GLN A 191 -10.35 -7.42 -9.18
C GLN A 191 -9.71 -8.65 -9.86
N ASN A 192 -8.46 -8.93 -9.50
CA ASN A 192 -7.76 -10.14 -9.94
C ASN A 192 -8.47 -11.40 -9.38
N PRO A 193 -8.31 -12.59 -10.01
CA PRO A 193 -9.08 -13.77 -9.64
C PRO A 193 -8.68 -14.36 -8.27
N TRP A 194 -7.44 -14.14 -7.81
CA TRP A 194 -6.93 -14.69 -6.55
C TRP A 194 -7.75 -14.20 -5.36
N ALA A 195 -8.42 -15.13 -4.69
CA ALA A 195 -9.33 -14.87 -3.57
C ALA A 195 -10.45 -13.86 -3.89
N SER A 196 -10.83 -13.69 -5.16
CA SER A 196 -11.85 -12.70 -5.55
C SER A 196 -13.23 -12.95 -4.95
N GLN A 197 -13.56 -14.22 -4.68
CA GLN A 197 -14.80 -14.61 -4.01
C GLN A 197 -14.88 -14.14 -2.56
N ASP A 198 -13.73 -13.96 -1.91
CA ASP A 198 -13.65 -13.49 -0.53
C ASP A 198 -13.51 -11.95 -0.52
N ARG A 199 -12.60 -11.42 -1.35
CA ARG A 199 -12.31 -9.99 -1.46
C ARG A 199 -13.52 -9.14 -1.84
N ILE A 200 -14.42 -9.67 -2.67
CA ILE A 200 -15.64 -8.93 -3.06
C ILE A 200 -16.45 -8.46 -1.86
N HIS A 201 -16.49 -9.24 -0.77
CA HIS A 201 -17.22 -8.88 0.43
C HIS A 201 -16.60 -7.68 1.12
N ASP A 202 -15.28 -7.56 1.10
CA ASP A 202 -14.57 -6.41 1.68
C ASP A 202 -14.80 -5.14 0.86
N ILE A 203 -14.76 -5.25 -0.47
CA ILE A 203 -15.06 -4.11 -1.37
C ILE A 203 -16.49 -3.62 -1.15
N LEU A 204 -17.46 -4.53 -1.09
CA LEU A 204 -18.87 -4.18 -0.88
C LEU A 204 -19.10 -3.56 0.51
N LYS A 205 -18.47 -4.09 1.57
CA LYS A 205 -18.51 -3.48 2.92
C LYS A 205 -17.97 -2.04 2.92
N ILE A 206 -16.89 -1.79 2.17
CA ILE A 206 -16.34 -0.44 2.02
C ILE A 206 -17.36 0.47 1.32
N LEU A 207 -17.96 0.03 0.22
CA LEU A 207 -18.97 0.79 -0.53
C LEU A 207 -20.20 1.14 0.33
N LEU A 208 -20.64 0.23 1.20
CA LEU A 208 -21.79 0.47 2.08
C LEU A 208 -21.60 1.67 3.03
N ARG A 209 -20.35 2.05 3.34
CA ARG A 209 -20.05 3.21 4.20
C ARG A 209 -20.51 4.55 3.60
N TYR A 210 -20.76 4.61 2.31
CA TYR A 210 -21.26 5.81 1.64
C TYR A 210 -22.78 6.01 1.78
N GLY A 211 -23.50 5.06 2.38
CA GLY A 211 -24.93 5.18 2.66
C GLY A 211 -25.76 5.44 1.39
N VAL A 212 -26.65 6.44 1.45
CA VAL A 212 -27.51 6.83 0.32
C VAL A 212 -26.73 7.20 -0.94
N HIS A 213 -25.49 7.68 -0.80
CA HIS A 213 -24.66 8.07 -1.94
C HIS A 213 -24.19 6.86 -2.76
N ALA A 214 -24.08 5.67 -2.15
CA ALA A 214 -23.72 4.44 -2.85
C ALA A 214 -24.78 4.04 -3.91
N ARG A 215 -25.98 4.62 -3.88
CA ARG A 215 -27.01 4.41 -4.92
C ARG A 215 -26.52 4.75 -6.32
N ALA A 216 -25.58 5.70 -6.44
CA ALA A 216 -24.94 6.03 -7.72
C ALA A 216 -24.21 4.82 -8.36
N ALA A 217 -23.75 3.86 -7.56
CA ALA A 217 -23.07 2.66 -8.04
C ALA A 217 -24.01 1.53 -8.48
N ILE A 218 -25.31 1.58 -8.15
CA ILE A 218 -26.26 0.48 -8.41
C ILE A 218 -26.26 0.01 -9.87
N PRO A 219 -26.26 0.89 -10.90
CA PRO A 219 -26.21 0.45 -12.28
C PRO A 219 -24.98 -0.42 -12.60
N SER A 220 -23.79 -0.02 -12.13
CA SER A 220 -22.53 -0.77 -12.30
C SER A 220 -22.54 -2.09 -11.51
N LEU A 221 -23.11 -2.08 -10.30
CA LEU A 221 -23.27 -3.29 -9.48
C LEU A 221 -24.23 -4.30 -10.13
N ARG A 222 -25.35 -3.85 -10.70
CA ARG A 222 -26.28 -4.76 -11.41
C ARG A 222 -25.60 -5.44 -12.60
N GLU A 223 -24.83 -4.68 -13.36
CA GLU A 223 -24.05 -5.17 -14.48
C GLU A 223 -22.91 -6.12 -14.03
N SER A 224 -22.31 -5.88 -12.87
CA SER A 224 -21.34 -6.78 -12.24
C SER A 224 -21.97 -8.10 -11.75
N ALA A 225 -23.16 -8.03 -11.16
CA ALA A 225 -23.90 -9.23 -10.73
C ALA A 225 -24.28 -10.11 -11.93
N ASP A 226 -24.74 -9.51 -13.03
CA ASP A 226 -24.99 -10.25 -14.28
C ASP A 226 -23.70 -10.86 -14.84
N TYR A 227 -22.61 -10.09 -14.86
CA TYR A 227 -21.32 -10.60 -15.32
C TYR A 227 -20.87 -11.85 -14.55
N PHE A 228 -20.91 -11.83 -13.22
CA PHE A 228 -20.55 -12.99 -12.41
C PHE A 228 -21.52 -14.17 -12.61
N GLU A 229 -22.82 -13.89 -12.77
CA GLU A 229 -23.81 -14.95 -13.00
C GLU A 229 -23.64 -15.61 -14.36
N ASN A 230 -23.20 -14.89 -15.40
CA ASN A 230 -23.40 -15.32 -16.79
C ASN A 230 -22.13 -15.30 -17.66
N ARG A 231 -21.16 -14.42 -17.39
CA ARG A 231 -20.11 -14.05 -18.35
C ARG A 231 -18.67 -14.20 -17.83
N GLU A 232 -18.47 -14.50 -16.54
CA GLU A 232 -17.13 -14.68 -15.98
C GLU A 232 -16.43 -15.93 -16.56
N PRO A 233 -15.34 -15.77 -17.34
CA PRO A 233 -14.60 -16.89 -17.90
C PRO A 233 -13.63 -17.48 -16.88
N ASP A 234 -13.26 -18.75 -17.06
CA ASP A 234 -12.14 -19.40 -16.36
C ASP A 234 -12.16 -19.31 -14.82
N PHE A 235 -13.35 -19.18 -14.21
CA PHE A 235 -13.56 -19.15 -12.76
C PHE A 235 -14.61 -20.18 -12.31
N PRO A 236 -14.49 -20.79 -11.11
CA PRO A 236 -15.46 -21.77 -10.64
C PRO A 236 -16.88 -21.20 -10.54
N LYS A 237 -17.82 -21.77 -11.30
CA LYS A 237 -19.17 -21.22 -11.47
C LYS A 237 -19.93 -20.98 -10.17
N GLN A 238 -19.77 -21.87 -9.18
CA GLN A 238 -20.40 -21.72 -7.87
C GLN A 238 -19.87 -20.49 -7.12
N LEU A 239 -18.55 -20.25 -7.18
CA LEU A 239 -17.95 -19.06 -6.58
C LEU A 239 -18.36 -17.78 -7.32
N SER A 240 -18.49 -17.81 -8.65
CA SER A 240 -19.05 -16.68 -9.41
C SER A 240 -20.48 -16.37 -8.98
N ARG A 241 -21.33 -17.39 -8.77
CA ARG A 241 -22.69 -17.19 -8.25
C ARG A 241 -22.71 -16.61 -6.84
N HIS A 242 -21.77 -17.02 -5.97
CA HIS A 242 -21.62 -16.39 -4.65
C HIS A 242 -21.28 -14.91 -4.76
N LYS A 243 -20.36 -14.53 -5.68
CA LYS A 243 -20.07 -13.12 -5.97
C LYS A 243 -21.31 -12.37 -6.45
N ALA A 244 -22.06 -12.93 -7.40
CA ALA A 244 -23.31 -12.32 -7.89
C ALA A 244 -24.34 -12.11 -6.76
N ALA A 245 -24.50 -13.11 -5.87
CA ALA A 245 -25.39 -13.02 -4.72
C ALA A 245 -24.96 -11.91 -3.74
N ALA A 246 -23.66 -11.84 -3.42
CA ALA A 246 -23.11 -10.80 -2.55
C ALA A 246 -23.37 -9.38 -3.11
N VAL A 247 -23.21 -9.20 -4.42
CA VAL A 247 -23.51 -7.91 -5.09
C VAL A 247 -24.99 -7.56 -5.00
N ARG A 248 -25.90 -8.53 -5.19
CA ARG A 248 -27.36 -8.31 -5.07
C ARG A 248 -27.76 -7.95 -3.63
N GLU A 249 -27.16 -8.61 -2.64
CA GLU A 249 -27.35 -8.29 -1.22
C GLU A 249 -26.90 -6.85 -0.91
N ALA A 250 -25.71 -6.46 -1.40
CA ALA A 250 -25.22 -5.09 -1.24
C ALA A 250 -26.13 -4.05 -1.91
N ILE A 251 -26.68 -4.34 -3.10
CA ILE A 251 -27.66 -3.45 -3.76
C ILE A 251 -28.89 -3.25 -2.85
N ALA A 252 -29.45 -4.32 -2.30
CA ALA A 252 -30.60 -4.23 -1.41
C ALA A 252 -30.28 -3.40 -0.15
N ALA A 253 -29.09 -3.58 0.44
CA ALA A 253 -28.62 -2.79 1.57
C ALA A 253 -28.46 -1.29 1.22
N ILE A 254 -27.91 -0.97 0.03
CA ILE A 254 -27.78 0.41 -0.47
C ILE A 254 -29.15 1.05 -0.69
N GLU A 255 -30.11 0.32 -1.29
CA GLU A 255 -31.46 0.81 -1.53
C GLU A 255 -32.16 1.13 -0.20
N ALA A 256 -32.00 0.26 0.81
CA ALA A 256 -32.57 0.41 2.15
C ALA A 256 -31.86 1.46 3.03
N SER A 257 -30.63 1.86 2.69
CA SER A 257 -29.85 2.78 3.51
C SER A 257 -30.51 4.16 3.63
N THR A 258 -30.51 4.70 4.85
CA THR A 258 -30.92 6.08 5.16
C THR A 258 -29.74 6.95 5.61
N ASP A 259 -28.55 6.37 5.72
CA ASP A 259 -27.35 7.07 6.17
C ASP A 259 -26.90 8.07 5.12
N ASN A 260 -26.71 9.33 5.51
CA ASN A 260 -26.41 10.43 4.58
C ASN A 260 -25.11 11.15 5.01
N PRO A 261 -23.94 10.49 4.92
CA PRO A 261 -22.68 11.07 5.36
C PRO A 261 -22.27 12.24 4.45
N LYS A 262 -21.72 13.30 5.03
CA LYS A 262 -21.19 14.42 4.25
C LYS A 262 -19.98 13.96 3.41
N LEU A 263 -20.11 14.07 2.08
CA LEU A 263 -19.05 13.73 1.15
C LEU A 263 -17.98 14.83 1.06
N ARG A 264 -16.76 14.39 0.74
CA ARG A 264 -15.60 15.20 0.35
C ARG A 264 -15.20 14.84 -1.08
N ARG A 265 -14.44 15.70 -1.75
CA ARG A 265 -13.98 15.49 -3.13
C ARG A 265 -12.48 15.68 -3.21
N ILE A 266 -11.85 14.99 -4.14
CA ILE A 266 -10.47 15.28 -4.50
C ILE A 266 -10.48 16.60 -5.27
N ALA A 267 -9.58 17.52 -4.91
CA ALA A 267 -9.45 18.78 -5.64
C ALA A 267 -9.13 18.50 -7.12
N PRO A 268 -9.68 19.29 -8.06
CA PRO A 268 -9.43 19.14 -9.49
C PRO A 268 -7.97 19.41 -9.88
#